data_AF-A0A2D9CIP6-F1
#
_entry.id   AF-A0A2D9CIP6-F1
#
_cell.length_a   1.000
_cell.length_b   1.000
_cell.length_c   1.000
_cell.angle_alpha   90.00
_cell.angle_beta   90.00
_cell.angle_gamma   90.00
#
_symmetry.space_group_name_H-M   'P 1'
#
loop_
_entity.id
_entity.type
_entity.pdbx_description
1 polymer ?
#
loop_
_entity_poly.entity_id
_entity_poly.type
_entity_poly.pdbx_seq_one_letter_code
_entity_poly.pdbx_strand_id
1 'polypeptide(L)'
;MFLEKLHQKYGKMMGSDDPLDQQQLTFNYKITAAEAERLLKLNYKGNRDLNKNAVRTYIRAMNLNRWSLNPEPLVFSKLDGDFAFILLNGQHRLTAQVETGVDTAYSICVNKNPDIYKKLDQGKVRTNADITGSHKSIVHPIQFLLRAGSSISRPTSEDVEKVLNNQIGRLLSEVEYEIKPPTTGHSLWKQTGFRAAYAVAIITNRVSHQEAFDVYSKVCRNDLKEWPDVFVS
;
A
#
# COMPACT_ATOMS: atom_id res chain seq x y z
N MET A 1 -22.18 -21.30 8.82
CA MET A 1 -21.04 -21.08 9.74
C MET A 1 -20.76 -19.60 10.02
N PHE A 2 -20.16 -18.78 9.14
CA PHE A 2 -19.91 -17.36 9.48
C PHE A 2 -21.17 -16.51 9.73
N LEU A 3 -22.19 -16.59 8.88
CA LEU A 3 -23.42 -15.79 9.07
C LEU A 3 -24.14 -16.12 10.38
N GLU A 4 -24.19 -17.40 10.76
CA GLU A 4 -24.72 -17.82 12.07
C GLU A 4 -23.91 -17.20 13.21
N LYS A 5 -22.58 -17.16 13.07
CA LYS A 5 -21.71 -16.50 14.04
C LYS A 5 -21.98 -15.01 14.12
N LEU A 6 -22.21 -14.36 12.98
CA LEU A 6 -22.55 -12.94 12.88
C LEU A 6 -23.88 -12.65 13.57
N HIS A 7 -24.92 -13.47 13.33
CA HIS A 7 -26.20 -13.39 14.03
C HIS A 7 -26.06 -13.61 15.54
N GLN A 8 -25.31 -14.63 15.97
CA GLN A 8 -25.04 -14.89 17.38
C GLN A 8 -24.38 -13.69 18.06
N LYS A 9 -23.37 -13.10 17.40
CA LYS A 9 -22.66 -11.93 17.92
C LYS A 9 -23.58 -10.72 17.99
N TYR A 10 -24.35 -10.44 16.94
CA TYR A 10 -25.31 -9.35 16.92
C TYR A 10 -26.38 -9.49 18.03
N GLY A 11 -26.91 -10.69 18.27
CA GLY A 11 -27.84 -10.92 19.38
C GLY A 11 -27.23 -10.57 20.74
N LYS A 12 -25.95 -10.90 20.95
CA LYS A 12 -25.21 -10.50 22.15
C LYS A 12 -24.99 -8.98 22.23
N MET A 13 -24.73 -8.32 21.10
CA MET A 13 -24.64 -6.85 21.00
C MET A 13 -25.92 -6.21 21.53
N MET A 14 -27.06 -6.62 20.96
CA MET A 14 -28.36 -6.02 21.26
C MET A 14 -28.86 -6.34 22.66
N GLY A 15 -28.42 -7.46 23.24
CA GLY A 15 -28.74 -7.85 24.62
C GLY A 15 -27.70 -7.40 25.66
N SER A 16 -26.74 -6.55 25.29
CA SER A 16 -25.79 -6.00 26.27
C SER A 16 -26.48 -5.00 27.20
N ASP A 17 -26.09 -4.98 28.47
CA ASP A 17 -26.56 -3.97 29.44
C ASP A 17 -25.88 -2.61 29.24
N ASP A 18 -24.70 -2.58 28.60
CA ASP A 18 -24.00 -1.33 28.27
C ASP A 18 -24.54 -0.74 26.95
N PRO A 19 -25.11 0.48 26.97
CA PRO A 19 -25.62 1.15 25.77
C PRO A 19 -24.58 1.33 24.65
N LEU A 20 -23.29 1.41 24.96
CA LEU A 20 -22.21 1.51 23.96
C LEU A 20 -21.95 0.18 23.26
N ASP A 21 -21.96 -0.92 24.01
CA ASP A 21 -21.82 -2.28 23.47
C ASP A 21 -23.04 -2.67 22.60
N GLN A 22 -24.20 -2.04 22.84
CA GLN A 22 -25.36 -2.16 21.94
C GLN A 22 -25.17 -1.43 20.61
N GLN A 23 -24.24 -0.48 20.49
CA GLN A 23 -23.98 0.24 19.24
C GLN A 23 -23.04 -0.51 18.31
N GLN A 24 -22.02 -1.15 18.87
CA GLN A 24 -20.99 -1.80 18.09
C GLN A 24 -20.32 -2.92 18.87
N LEU A 25 -19.95 -3.98 18.15
CA LEU A 25 -19.00 -4.97 18.63
C LEU A 25 -17.95 -5.29 17.59
N THR A 26 -16.85 -5.87 18.06
CA THR A 26 -15.80 -6.40 17.19
C THR A 26 -15.39 -7.82 17.57
N PHE A 27 -14.91 -8.59 16.60
CA PHE A 27 -14.32 -9.90 16.81
C PHE A 27 -13.47 -10.31 15.61
N ASN A 28 -12.52 -11.23 15.80
CA ASN A 28 -11.75 -11.80 14.69
C ASN A 28 -12.39 -13.10 14.19
N TYR A 29 -12.32 -13.34 12.88
CA TYR A 29 -12.78 -14.58 12.27
C TYR A 29 -11.97 -14.94 11.02
N LYS A 30 -11.72 -16.22 10.81
CA LYS A 30 -11.13 -16.73 9.56
C LYS A 30 -12.26 -17.05 8.59
N ILE A 31 -12.39 -16.24 7.55
CA ILE A 31 -13.42 -16.37 6.51
C ILE A 31 -12.85 -17.28 5.42
N THR A 32 -13.63 -18.26 5.00
CA THR A 32 -13.27 -19.10 3.84
C THR A 32 -13.55 -18.40 2.52
N ALA A 33 -12.87 -18.79 1.43
CA ALA A 33 -13.13 -18.20 0.11
C ALA A 33 -14.61 -18.34 -0.32
N ALA A 34 -15.23 -19.49 -0.03
CA ALA A 34 -16.65 -19.74 -0.31
C ALA A 34 -17.58 -18.86 0.56
N GLU A 35 -17.20 -18.56 1.81
CA GLU A 35 -17.93 -17.58 2.62
C GLU A 35 -17.77 -16.17 2.08
N ALA A 36 -16.57 -15.77 1.64
CA ALA A 36 -16.32 -14.46 1.05
C ALA A 36 -17.23 -14.20 -0.17
N GLU A 37 -17.39 -15.18 -1.05
CA GLU A 37 -18.29 -15.09 -2.20
C GLU A 37 -19.76 -14.83 -1.78
N ARG A 38 -20.23 -15.53 -0.74
CA ARG A 38 -21.57 -15.31 -0.19
C ARG A 38 -21.70 -13.92 0.45
N LEU A 39 -20.66 -13.45 1.12
CA LEU A 39 -20.66 -12.14 1.77
C LEU A 39 -20.67 -10.97 0.78
N LEU A 40 -20.07 -11.12 -0.39
CA LEU A 40 -20.14 -10.10 -1.45
C LEU A 40 -21.57 -9.87 -1.96
N LYS A 41 -22.46 -10.87 -1.83
CA LYS A 41 -23.89 -10.71 -2.15
C LYS A 41 -24.62 -9.76 -1.18
N LEU A 42 -24.01 -9.47 -0.04
CA LEU A 42 -24.52 -8.53 0.97
C LEU A 42 -24.01 -7.10 0.74
N ASN A 43 -23.23 -6.84 -0.31
CA ASN A 43 -22.68 -5.51 -0.58
C ASN A 43 -23.76 -4.43 -0.56
N TYR A 44 -23.55 -3.42 0.28
CA TYR A 44 -24.44 -2.27 0.33
C TYR A 44 -24.39 -1.51 -1.01
N LYS A 45 -25.57 -1.16 -1.53
CA LYS A 45 -25.71 -0.48 -2.84
C LYS A 45 -24.99 0.87 -2.90
N GLY A 46 -24.78 1.53 -1.77
CA GLY A 46 -24.05 2.80 -1.69
C GLY A 46 -22.53 2.66 -1.57
N ASN A 47 -21.98 1.45 -1.59
CA ASN A 47 -20.54 1.25 -1.59
C ASN A 47 -19.94 1.81 -2.89
N ARG A 48 -18.74 2.38 -2.79
CA ARG A 48 -17.95 2.82 -3.96
C ARG A 48 -17.72 1.68 -4.95
N ASP A 49 -17.43 2.02 -6.20
CA ASP A 49 -17.05 1.02 -7.19
C ASP A 49 -15.79 0.23 -6.80
N LEU A 50 -15.70 -1.00 -7.33
CA LEU A 50 -14.50 -1.80 -7.19
C LEU A 50 -13.33 -1.14 -7.92
N ASN A 51 -12.28 -0.84 -7.15
CA ASN A 51 -11.04 -0.34 -7.70
C ASN A 51 -10.17 -1.55 -8.03
N LYS A 52 -10.08 -1.89 -9.33
CA LYS A 52 -9.30 -3.03 -9.83
C LYS A 52 -7.83 -2.98 -9.40
N ASN A 53 -7.26 -1.79 -9.19
CA ASN A 53 -5.89 -1.67 -8.70
C ASN A 53 -5.77 -2.07 -7.24
N ALA A 54 -6.70 -1.62 -6.38
CA ALA A 54 -6.72 -2.01 -4.97
C ALA A 54 -6.92 -3.52 -4.80
N VAL A 55 -7.84 -4.11 -5.58
CA VAL A 55 -8.08 -5.56 -5.59
C VAL A 55 -6.81 -6.32 -5.97
N ARG A 56 -6.13 -5.93 -7.07
CA ARG A 56 -4.84 -6.54 -7.48
C ARG A 56 -3.76 -6.45 -6.42
N THR A 57 -3.68 -5.35 -5.67
CA THR A 57 -2.74 -5.23 -4.55
C THR A 57 -3.03 -6.27 -3.47
N TYR A 58 -4.29 -6.45 -3.11
CA TYR A 58 -4.68 -7.47 -2.11
C TYR A 58 -4.45 -8.90 -2.60
N ILE A 59 -4.76 -9.19 -3.87
CA ILE A 59 -4.47 -10.50 -4.50
C ILE A 59 -2.99 -10.82 -4.40
N ARG A 60 -2.12 -9.88 -4.79
CA ARG A 60 -0.67 -10.05 -4.70
C ARG A 60 -0.23 -10.26 -3.25
N ALA A 61 -0.78 -9.50 -2.31
CA ALA A 61 -0.44 -9.66 -0.90
C ALA A 61 -0.85 -11.04 -0.37
N MET A 62 -2.05 -11.53 -0.69
CA MET A 62 -2.53 -12.85 -0.30
C MET A 62 -1.68 -13.97 -0.92
N ASN A 63 -1.42 -13.92 -2.23
CA ASN A 63 -0.63 -14.93 -2.94
C ASN A 63 0.82 -15.00 -2.47
N LEU A 64 1.39 -13.88 -2.03
CA LEU A 64 2.75 -13.82 -1.48
C LEU A 64 2.79 -14.07 0.03
N ASN A 65 1.68 -14.46 0.66
CA ASN A 65 1.55 -14.64 2.11
C ASN A 65 1.99 -13.41 2.92
N ARG A 66 1.69 -12.23 2.40
CA ARG A 66 1.98 -10.91 3.00
C ARG A 66 0.75 -10.32 3.71
N TRP A 67 -0.42 -10.89 3.46
CA TRP A 67 -1.63 -10.50 4.18
C TRP A 67 -1.54 -10.92 5.64
N SER A 68 -1.83 -9.99 6.54
CA SER A 68 -1.89 -10.22 7.98
C SER A 68 -3.21 -9.71 8.55
N LEU A 69 -3.69 -10.38 9.60
CA LEU A 69 -4.80 -9.87 10.41
C LEU A 69 -4.43 -8.46 10.90
N ASN A 70 -5.29 -7.49 10.60
CA ASN A 70 -5.04 -6.09 10.85
C ASN A 70 -6.33 -5.43 11.36
N PRO A 71 -6.24 -4.23 11.96
CA PRO A 71 -7.39 -3.61 12.62
C PRO A 71 -8.45 -3.09 11.65
N GLU A 72 -8.22 -3.05 10.33
CA GLU A 72 -9.23 -2.62 9.35
C GLU A 72 -10.33 -3.70 9.19
N PRO A 73 -11.53 -3.48 9.74
CA PRO A 73 -12.50 -4.53 9.83
C PRO A 73 -13.28 -4.70 8.52
N LEU A 74 -13.85 -5.90 8.32
CA LEU A 74 -15.06 -6.02 7.52
C LEU A 74 -16.21 -5.46 8.34
N VAL A 75 -16.95 -4.49 7.79
CA VAL A 75 -18.01 -3.79 8.52
C VAL A 75 -19.35 -4.28 8.04
N PHE A 76 -20.17 -4.74 8.98
CA PHE A 76 -21.54 -5.17 8.75
C PHE A 76 -22.51 -4.30 9.55
N SER A 77 -23.71 -4.14 9.02
CA SER A 77 -24.83 -3.50 9.72
C SER A 77 -26.14 -4.18 9.35
N LYS A 78 -27.20 -3.85 10.09
CA LYS A 78 -28.58 -4.19 9.73
C LYS A 78 -29.33 -2.91 9.41
N LEU A 79 -30.20 -2.96 8.41
CA LEU A 79 -31.14 -1.88 8.16
C LEU A 79 -32.31 -2.03 9.15
N ASP A 80 -32.85 -0.90 9.61
CA ASP A 80 -34.02 -0.91 10.49
C ASP A 80 -35.18 -1.63 9.81
N GLY A 81 -35.78 -2.60 10.51
CA GLY A 81 -36.86 -3.43 9.99
C GLY A 81 -36.42 -4.59 9.09
N ASP A 82 -35.12 -4.77 8.82
CA ASP A 82 -34.60 -5.88 8.02
C ASP A 82 -33.98 -6.98 8.90
N PHE A 83 -34.18 -8.24 8.49
CA PHE A 83 -33.57 -9.39 9.13
C PHE A 83 -32.16 -9.67 8.58
N ALA A 84 -31.82 -9.15 7.40
CA ALA A 84 -30.56 -9.39 6.72
C ALA A 84 -29.45 -8.38 7.09
N PHE A 85 -28.21 -8.83 6.98
CA PHE A 85 -27.03 -7.96 7.11
C PHE A 85 -26.64 -7.36 5.77
N ILE A 86 -26.08 -6.15 5.81
CA ILE A 86 -25.40 -5.51 4.69
C ILE A 86 -23.91 -5.36 4.98
N LEU A 87 -23.07 -5.48 3.95
CA LEU A 87 -21.63 -5.24 3.99
C LEU A 87 -21.33 -3.78 3.60
N LEU A 88 -20.82 -3.01 4.56
CA LEU A 88 -20.48 -1.59 4.39
C LEU A 88 -19.00 -1.37 4.07
N ASN A 89 -18.10 -2.28 4.50
CA ASN A 89 -16.67 -2.16 4.23
C ASN A 89 -16.04 -3.53 4.00
N GLY A 90 -15.03 -3.57 3.13
CA GLY A 90 -14.21 -4.76 2.89
C GLY A 90 -14.46 -5.46 1.56
N GLN A 91 -15.32 -4.92 0.69
CA GLN A 91 -15.60 -5.51 -0.62
C GLN A 91 -14.33 -5.80 -1.45
N HIS A 92 -13.34 -4.89 -1.50
CA HIS A 92 -12.11 -5.11 -2.30
C HIS A 92 -11.28 -6.26 -1.73
N ARG A 93 -11.28 -6.44 -0.41
CA ARG A 93 -10.56 -7.53 0.27
C ARG A 93 -11.24 -8.86 0.05
N LEU A 94 -12.57 -8.92 0.17
CA LEU A 94 -13.35 -10.13 -0.10
C LEU A 94 -13.29 -10.51 -1.59
N THR A 95 -13.35 -9.56 -2.51
CA THR A 95 -13.15 -9.84 -3.96
C THR A 95 -11.78 -10.44 -4.22
N ALA A 96 -10.72 -9.87 -3.64
CA ALA A 96 -9.37 -10.45 -3.75
C ALA A 96 -9.27 -11.85 -3.16
N GLN A 97 -9.95 -12.09 -2.04
CA GLN A 97 -9.98 -13.41 -1.42
C GLN A 97 -10.66 -14.45 -2.31
N VAL A 98 -11.81 -14.10 -2.91
CA VAL A 98 -12.52 -14.98 -3.85
C VAL A 98 -11.64 -15.29 -5.06
N GLU A 99 -10.95 -14.29 -5.61
CA GLU A 99 -10.07 -14.48 -6.76
C GLU A 99 -8.85 -15.35 -6.45
N THR A 100 -8.30 -15.26 -5.23
CA THR A 100 -7.12 -16.05 -4.82
C THR A 100 -7.48 -17.43 -4.29
N GLY A 101 -8.70 -17.64 -3.80
CA GLY A 101 -9.10 -18.87 -3.12
C GLY A 101 -8.46 -19.07 -1.74
N VAL A 102 -7.77 -18.06 -1.19
CA VAL A 102 -7.03 -18.17 0.07
C VAL A 102 -7.91 -17.82 1.26
N ASP A 103 -8.08 -18.73 2.21
CA ASP A 103 -8.80 -18.46 3.46
C ASP A 103 -8.06 -17.43 4.32
N THR A 104 -8.76 -16.36 4.71
CA THR A 104 -8.13 -15.18 5.29
C THR A 104 -8.78 -14.77 6.61
N ALA A 105 -7.95 -14.39 7.59
CA ALA A 105 -8.40 -13.83 8.85
C ALA A 105 -8.70 -12.33 8.72
N TYR A 106 -9.84 -11.91 9.26
CA TYR A 106 -10.27 -10.52 9.31
C TYR A 106 -10.69 -10.12 10.73
N SER A 107 -10.46 -8.85 11.04
CA SER A 107 -11.25 -8.16 12.06
C SER A 107 -12.65 -7.93 11.50
N ILE A 108 -13.66 -8.17 12.31
CA ILE A 108 -15.07 -8.00 11.97
C ILE A 108 -15.65 -6.96 12.90
N CYS A 109 -16.36 -5.99 12.34
CA CYS A 109 -17.10 -4.98 13.07
C CYS A 109 -18.58 -5.09 12.70
N VAL A 110 -19.43 -5.18 13.72
CA VAL A 110 -20.88 -5.08 13.52
C VAL A 110 -21.31 -3.78 14.17
N ASN A 111 -21.91 -2.89 13.39
CA ASN A 111 -22.39 -1.60 13.86
C ASN A 111 -23.90 -1.50 13.66
N LYS A 112 -24.61 -1.02 14.67
CA LYS A 112 -26.07 -0.85 14.64
C LYS A 112 -26.50 0.20 13.62
N ASN A 113 -25.71 1.25 13.40
CA ASN A 113 -26.06 2.35 12.52
C ASN A 113 -25.47 2.16 11.11
N PRO A 114 -26.28 1.94 10.07
CA PRO A 114 -25.79 1.76 8.70
C PRO A 114 -25.17 3.03 8.10
N ASP A 115 -25.53 4.22 8.60
CA ASP A 115 -24.93 5.49 8.16
C ASP A 115 -23.47 5.66 8.60
N ILE A 116 -22.93 4.74 9.40
CA ILE A 116 -21.51 4.73 9.76
C ILE A 116 -20.60 4.75 8.53
N TYR A 117 -21.06 4.22 7.39
CA TYR A 117 -20.35 4.28 6.12
C TYR A 117 -19.91 5.70 5.75
N LYS A 118 -20.76 6.71 5.97
CA LYS A 118 -20.47 8.13 5.67
C LYS A 118 -19.43 8.73 6.61
N LYS A 119 -19.15 8.06 7.73
CA LYS A 119 -18.24 8.49 8.80
C LYS A 119 -16.96 7.65 8.85
N LEU A 120 -16.81 6.65 7.97
CA LEU A 120 -15.57 5.89 7.88
C LEU A 120 -14.44 6.84 7.45
N ASP A 121 -13.32 6.77 8.17
CA ASP A 121 -12.16 7.60 7.88
C ASP A 121 -11.68 7.33 6.44
N GLN A 122 -11.48 8.41 5.69
CA GLN A 122 -10.96 8.31 4.34
C GLN A 122 -9.44 8.28 4.33
N GLY A 123 -8.79 8.85 5.36
CA GLY A 123 -7.36 8.82 5.61
C GLY A 123 -6.46 9.29 4.47
N LYS A 124 -5.24 9.75 4.78
CA LYS A 124 -4.19 9.85 3.75
C LYS A 124 -3.58 8.46 3.54
N VAL A 125 -3.49 8.02 2.28
CA VAL A 125 -2.78 6.78 1.94
C VAL A 125 -1.33 6.90 2.39
N ARG A 126 -0.86 5.98 3.23
CA ARG A 126 0.55 5.85 3.60
C ARG A 126 1.34 5.49 2.35
N THR A 127 2.34 6.31 2.02
CA THR A 127 3.25 6.04 0.90
C THR A 127 4.25 4.96 1.26
N ASN A 128 4.93 4.36 0.28
CA ASN A 128 6.02 3.41 0.57
C ASN A 128 7.14 4.06 1.40
N ALA A 129 7.37 5.37 1.26
CA ALA A 129 8.31 6.12 2.08
C ALA A 129 7.83 6.22 3.54
N ASP A 130 6.54 6.51 3.75
CA ASP A 130 5.97 6.56 5.11
C ASP A 130 6.04 5.18 5.80
N ILE A 131 5.79 4.10 5.06
CA ILE A 131 5.79 2.73 5.61
C ILE A 131 7.22 2.24 5.92
N THR A 132 8.17 2.52 5.03
CA THR A 132 9.58 2.08 5.21
C THR A 132 10.39 3.02 6.11
N GLY A 133 9.85 4.18 6.48
CA GLY A 133 10.57 5.23 7.21
C GLY A 133 11.73 5.87 6.44
N SER A 134 11.89 5.53 5.15
CA SER A 134 13.02 5.96 4.34
C SER A 134 12.72 7.21 3.53
N HIS A 135 13.76 7.99 3.22
CA HIS A 135 13.58 9.21 2.47
C HIS A 135 13.02 8.94 1.06
N LYS A 136 12.07 9.76 0.61
CA LYS A 136 11.41 9.61 -0.71
C LYS A 136 12.39 9.60 -1.88
N SER A 137 13.51 10.31 -1.76
CA SER A 137 14.55 10.36 -2.78
C SER A 137 15.33 9.04 -2.93
N ILE A 138 15.20 8.12 -1.97
CA ILE A 138 15.75 6.76 -2.02
C ILE A 138 14.66 5.80 -2.50
N VAL A 139 13.46 5.93 -1.93
CA VAL A 139 12.31 5.04 -2.23
C VAL A 139 11.83 5.18 -3.67
N HIS A 140 11.71 6.39 -4.22
CA HIS A 140 11.20 6.59 -5.58
C HIS A 140 12.12 5.99 -6.65
N PRO A 141 13.46 6.13 -6.60
CA PRO A 141 14.37 5.42 -7.51
C PRO A 141 14.26 3.91 -7.42
N ILE A 142 14.14 3.35 -6.21
CA ILE A 142 13.89 1.91 -6.04
C ILE A 142 12.61 1.48 -6.74
N GLN A 143 11.50 2.21 -6.53
CA GLN A 143 10.24 1.91 -7.19
C GLN A 143 10.35 2.04 -8.72
N PHE A 144 11.11 3.02 -9.21
CA PHE A 144 11.40 3.18 -10.63
C PHE A 144 12.15 1.97 -11.19
N LEU A 145 13.21 1.52 -10.51
CA LEU A 145 14.01 0.36 -10.90
C LEU A 145 13.20 -0.94 -10.84
N LEU A 146 12.36 -1.13 -9.83
CA LEU A 146 11.47 -2.29 -9.75
C LEU A 146 10.49 -2.31 -10.94
N ARG A 147 9.98 -1.17 -11.37
CA ARG A 147 9.13 -1.09 -12.58
C ARG A 147 9.89 -1.33 -13.88
N ALA A 148 11.13 -0.84 -13.96
CA ALA A 148 11.93 -0.91 -15.18
C ALA A 148 12.60 -2.28 -15.38
N GLY A 149 13.07 -2.90 -14.30
CA GLY A 149 13.91 -4.11 -14.32
C GLY A 149 13.23 -5.37 -13.82
N SER A 150 11.94 -5.33 -13.47
CA SER A 150 11.20 -6.52 -13.01
C SER A 150 9.77 -6.56 -13.57
N SER A 151 9.05 -7.65 -13.29
CA SER A 151 7.62 -7.79 -13.62
C SER A 151 6.69 -7.00 -12.69
N ILE A 152 7.22 -6.24 -11.73
CA ILE A 152 6.45 -5.52 -10.71
C ILE A 152 6.06 -4.13 -11.22
N SER A 153 4.85 -3.98 -11.75
CA SER A 153 4.34 -2.67 -12.21
C SER A 153 3.93 -1.72 -11.07
N ARG A 154 3.60 -2.27 -9.87
CA ARG A 154 3.22 -1.52 -8.67
C ARG A 154 3.94 -2.02 -7.43
N PRO A 155 5.15 -1.52 -7.16
CA PRO A 155 5.92 -1.93 -5.99
C PRO A 155 5.22 -1.57 -4.68
N THR A 156 5.11 -2.53 -3.76
CA THR A 156 4.65 -2.29 -2.36
C THR A 156 5.82 -1.87 -1.47
N SER A 157 5.55 -1.46 -0.24
CA SER A 157 6.60 -1.18 0.76
C SER A 157 7.52 -2.38 0.97
N GLU A 158 6.98 -3.59 1.05
CA GLU A 158 7.78 -4.81 1.20
C GLU A 158 8.63 -5.13 -0.03
N ASP A 159 8.19 -4.75 -1.24
CA ASP A 159 9.04 -4.87 -2.43
C ASP A 159 10.20 -3.86 -2.39
N VAL A 160 9.93 -2.64 -1.92
CA VAL A 160 10.94 -1.59 -1.74
C VAL A 160 11.95 -1.99 -0.67
N GLU A 161 11.50 -2.51 0.47
CA GLU A 161 12.34 -2.86 1.63
C GLU A 161 13.39 -3.92 1.29
N LYS A 162 13.03 -4.89 0.44
CA LYS A 162 13.98 -5.89 -0.10
C LYS A 162 15.16 -5.25 -0.86
N VAL A 163 14.90 -4.16 -1.59
CA VAL A 163 15.94 -3.44 -2.34
C VAL A 163 16.67 -2.43 -1.47
N LEU A 164 15.95 -1.80 -0.55
CA LEU A 164 16.51 -0.84 0.40
C LEU A 164 17.65 -1.44 1.23
N ASN A 165 17.53 -2.72 1.59
CA ASN A 165 18.52 -3.43 2.41
C ASN A 165 19.71 -3.99 1.61
N ASN A 166 19.84 -3.68 0.32
CA ASN A 166 20.91 -4.19 -0.53
C ASN A 166 21.84 -3.07 -1.06
N GLN A 167 22.74 -3.41 -1.99
CA GLN A 167 23.68 -2.46 -2.58
C GLN A 167 23.02 -1.27 -3.27
N ILE A 168 21.87 -1.43 -3.95
CA ILE A 168 21.10 -0.33 -4.54
C ILE A 168 20.68 0.66 -3.46
N GLY A 169 20.09 0.16 -2.37
CA GLY A 169 19.66 1.02 -1.27
C GLY A 169 20.82 1.80 -0.65
N ARG A 170 21.99 1.16 -0.47
CA ARG A 170 23.22 1.83 0.01
C ARG A 170 23.68 2.94 -0.92
N LEU A 171 23.80 2.67 -2.23
CA LEU A 171 24.22 3.67 -3.22
C LEU A 171 23.24 4.85 -3.30
N LEU A 172 21.93 4.59 -3.21
CA LEU A 172 20.94 5.67 -3.22
C LEU A 172 20.94 6.49 -1.91
N SER A 173 21.29 5.86 -0.80
CA SER A 173 21.47 6.54 0.49
C SER A 173 22.71 7.43 0.46
N GLU A 174 23.81 6.97 -0.13
CA GLU A 174 25.02 7.78 -0.37
C GLU A 174 24.70 9.02 -1.20
N VAL A 175 23.91 8.90 -2.27
CA VAL A 175 23.46 10.06 -3.03
C VAL A 175 22.68 11.05 -2.14
N GLU A 176 21.74 10.56 -1.33
CA GLU A 176 20.91 11.44 -0.51
C GLU A 176 21.66 12.11 0.63
N TYR A 177 22.52 11.37 1.34
CA TYR A 177 23.09 11.80 2.60
C TYR A 177 24.53 12.32 2.47
N GLU A 178 25.30 11.83 1.50
CA GLU A 178 26.72 12.20 1.32
C GLU A 178 26.91 13.17 0.16
N ILE A 179 26.42 12.82 -1.04
CA ILE A 179 26.49 13.74 -2.20
C ILE A 179 25.62 14.96 -1.94
N LYS A 180 24.40 14.71 -1.42
CA LYS A 180 23.39 15.69 -1.01
C LYS A 180 23.06 16.69 -2.13
N PRO A 181 22.42 16.25 -3.22
CA PRO A 181 22.00 17.14 -4.30
C PRO A 181 21.22 18.36 -3.78
N PRO A 182 21.44 19.56 -4.34
CA PRO A 182 20.86 20.79 -3.83
C PRO A 182 19.32 20.74 -3.84
N THR A 183 18.75 21.13 -2.70
CA THR A 183 17.29 21.15 -2.49
C THR A 183 16.62 22.27 -3.27
N THR A 184 17.30 23.41 -3.40
CA THR A 184 16.86 24.60 -4.16
C THR A 184 17.29 24.51 -5.63
N GLY A 185 16.48 25.09 -6.52
CA GLY A 185 16.73 25.09 -7.97
C GLY A 185 16.18 23.88 -8.74
N HIS A 186 15.94 24.07 -10.05
CA HIS A 186 15.47 23.06 -11.00
C HIS A 186 16.58 22.05 -11.41
N SER A 187 17.48 21.69 -10.51
CA SER A 187 18.57 20.75 -10.81
C SER A 187 17.98 19.41 -11.29
N LEU A 188 18.16 19.11 -12.57
CA LEU A 188 17.68 17.88 -13.21
C LEU A 188 18.34 16.64 -12.58
N TRP A 189 19.55 16.78 -12.07
CA TRP A 189 20.37 15.69 -11.56
C TRP A 189 19.84 15.08 -10.26
N LYS A 190 18.95 15.75 -9.52
CA LYS A 190 18.33 15.17 -8.31
C LYS A 190 17.12 14.29 -8.60
N GLN A 191 16.66 14.23 -9.85
CA GLN A 191 15.46 13.50 -10.25
C GLN A 191 15.64 11.98 -10.13
N THR A 192 14.52 11.29 -9.97
CA THR A 192 14.46 9.84 -9.76
C THR A 192 15.27 9.03 -10.77
N GLY A 193 15.22 9.40 -12.05
CA GLY A 193 15.92 8.70 -13.13
C GLY A 193 17.44 8.76 -13.00
N PHE A 194 18.01 9.93 -12.66
CA PHE A 194 19.45 10.09 -12.51
C PHE A 194 19.98 9.33 -11.28
N ARG A 195 19.25 9.37 -10.16
CA ARG A 195 19.58 8.59 -8.97
C ARG A 195 19.57 7.08 -9.26
N ALA A 196 18.56 6.62 -10.00
CA ALA A 196 18.47 5.23 -10.43
C ALA A 196 19.64 4.85 -11.36
N ALA A 197 19.99 5.72 -12.32
CA ALA A 197 21.11 5.50 -13.23
C ALA A 197 22.45 5.40 -12.50
N TYR A 198 22.69 6.27 -11.50
CA TYR A 198 23.86 6.20 -10.63
C TYR A 198 24.05 4.81 -10.02
N ALA A 199 23.01 4.30 -9.34
CA ALA A 199 23.08 3.01 -8.68
C ALA A 199 23.27 1.85 -9.69
N VAL A 200 22.53 1.88 -10.82
CA VAL A 200 22.60 0.82 -11.83
C VAL A 200 23.94 0.80 -12.57
N ALA A 201 24.51 1.94 -12.92
CA ALA A 201 25.79 2.02 -13.63
C ALA A 201 26.91 1.34 -12.82
N ILE A 202 26.92 1.55 -11.50
CA ILE A 202 27.88 0.92 -10.58
C ILE A 202 27.60 -0.58 -10.48
N ILE A 203 26.35 -0.98 -10.22
CA ILE A 203 26.01 -2.41 -10.01
C ILE A 203 26.23 -3.25 -11.25
N THR A 204 26.06 -2.65 -12.43
CA THR A 204 26.32 -3.31 -13.72
C THR A 204 27.78 -3.22 -14.16
N ASN A 205 28.68 -2.72 -13.29
CA ASN A 205 30.11 -2.52 -13.53
C ASN A 205 30.40 -1.72 -14.81
N ARG A 206 29.53 -0.79 -15.18
CA ARG A 206 29.73 0.11 -16.33
C ARG A 206 30.64 1.28 -15.99
N VAL A 207 30.67 1.66 -14.72
CA VAL A 207 31.48 2.74 -14.16
C VAL A 207 31.96 2.29 -12.78
N SER A 208 33.18 2.66 -12.38
CA SER A 208 33.66 2.38 -11.03
C SER A 208 32.89 3.22 -9.99
N HIS A 209 32.82 2.75 -8.74
CA HIS A 209 32.12 3.49 -7.68
C HIS A 209 32.69 4.90 -7.48
N GLN A 210 34.03 5.03 -7.42
CA GLN A 210 34.70 6.32 -7.25
C GLN A 210 34.42 7.29 -8.40
N GLU A 211 34.53 6.82 -9.64
CA GLU A 211 34.28 7.64 -10.83
C GLU A 211 32.82 8.12 -10.88
N ALA A 212 31.86 7.23 -10.61
CA ALA A 212 30.45 7.58 -10.54
C ALA A 212 30.19 8.62 -9.45
N PHE A 213 30.76 8.43 -8.25
CA PHE A 213 30.61 9.35 -7.13
C PHE A 213 31.14 10.75 -7.48
N ASP A 214 32.32 10.82 -8.08
CA ASP A 214 32.96 12.09 -8.46
C ASP A 214 32.18 12.82 -9.53
N VAL A 215 31.75 12.11 -10.59
CA VAL A 215 30.93 12.69 -11.66
C VAL A 215 29.61 13.19 -11.12
N TYR A 216 28.87 12.34 -10.39
CA TYR A 216 27.55 12.69 -9.88
C TYR A 216 27.61 13.86 -8.88
N SER A 217 28.62 13.87 -8.01
CA SER A 217 28.86 14.97 -7.08
C SER A 217 29.16 16.29 -7.79
N LYS A 218 29.99 16.26 -8.84
CA LYS A 218 30.32 17.45 -9.63
C LYS A 218 29.08 18.02 -10.34
N VAL A 219 28.32 17.19 -11.05
CA VAL A 219 27.12 17.67 -11.78
C VAL A 219 26.00 18.13 -10.85
N CYS A 220 25.95 17.62 -9.60
CA CYS A 220 25.00 18.10 -8.61
C CYS A 220 25.39 19.46 -8.01
N ARG A 221 26.69 19.77 -7.90
CA ARG A 221 27.19 20.95 -7.16
C ARG A 221 27.58 22.12 -8.07
N ASN A 222 27.90 21.88 -9.33
CA ASN A 222 28.39 22.90 -10.24
C ASN A 222 27.48 23.07 -11.45
N ASP A 223 27.29 24.33 -11.85
CA ASP A 223 26.89 24.69 -13.21
C ASP A 223 27.92 24.07 -14.17
N LEU A 224 27.44 23.23 -15.09
CA LEU A 224 28.21 22.86 -16.27
C LEU A 224 28.57 24.17 -16.99
N LYS A 225 29.82 24.62 -16.84
CA LYS A 225 30.30 25.89 -17.40
C LYS A 225 30.56 25.80 -18.90
N GLU A 226 30.83 24.60 -19.39
CA GLU A 226 31.08 24.28 -20.78
C GLU A 226 30.01 23.30 -21.22
N TRP A 227 28.98 23.83 -21.88
CA TRP A 227 28.01 23.03 -22.59
C TRP A 227 28.49 22.85 -24.04
N PRO A 228 28.32 21.67 -24.65
CA PRO A 228 28.56 21.52 -26.08
C PRO A 228 27.76 22.56 -26.87
N ASP A 229 28.31 23.06 -27.99
CA ASP A 229 27.75 24.19 -28.77
C ASP A 229 26.24 24.07 -29.05
N VAL A 230 25.74 22.85 -29.27
CA VAL A 230 24.31 22.54 -29.51
C VAL A 230 23.37 22.91 -28.35
N PHE A 231 23.91 23.16 -27.15
CA PHE A 231 23.15 23.53 -25.96
C PHE A 231 23.34 25.00 -25.55
N VAL A 232 24.20 25.75 -26.26
CA VAL A 232 24.50 27.17 -25.99
C VAL A 232 23.79 28.10 -27.00
N SER A 233 23.16 27.53 -28.05
CA SER A 233 22.40 28.24 -29.09
C SER A 233 20.99 28.62 -28.68
#